data_AF-W1XDH7-F1
#
_entry.id   AF-W1XDH7-F1
#
_cell.length_a   1.000
_cell.length_b   1.000
_cell.length_c   1.000
_cell.angle_alpha   90.00
_cell.angle_beta   90.00
_cell.angle_gamma   90.00
#
_symmetry.space_group_name_H-M   'P 1'
#
loop_
_entity.id
_entity.type
_entity.pdbx_description
1 polymer ?
#
loop_
_entity_poly.entity_id
_entity_poly.type
_entity_poly.pdbx_seq_one_letter_code
_entity_poly.pdbx_strand_id
1 'polypeptide(L)'
;MQYKDENGVNEPSRRRLLKGIGALALAGSCPVAHAQKTQSAPGTLSPYARNEKQPFYGEHQAGILTPQQAAMMLVAFDVLASDKADLERLFRLLTQRFAFLTQGGAAPETPNPRLPPLDSGILGGY
;
A
#
# COMPACT_ATOMS: atom_id res chain seq x y z
N MET A 1 7.92 -19.76 58.49
CA MET A 1 6.84 -18.98 57.87
C MET A 1 6.63 -19.49 56.46
N GLN A 2 5.47 -20.08 56.21
CA GLN A 2 5.07 -20.58 54.90
C GLN A 2 4.59 -19.41 54.06
N TYR A 3 5.10 -19.27 52.84
CA TYR A 3 4.42 -18.52 51.79
C TYR A 3 3.95 -19.52 50.75
N LYS A 4 2.65 -19.70 50.70
CA LYS A 4 1.93 -20.50 49.74
C LYS A 4 1.54 -19.54 48.62
N ASP A 5 2.18 -19.66 47.47
CA ASP A 5 1.77 -18.92 46.28
C ASP A 5 0.49 -19.56 45.71
N GLU A 6 -0.64 -19.09 46.23
CA GLU A 6 -1.97 -19.30 45.65
C GLU A 6 -2.17 -18.37 44.46
N ASN A 7 -1.61 -18.73 43.29
CA ASN A 7 -2.05 -18.22 41.99
C ASN A 7 -1.63 -19.19 40.87
N GLY A 8 -2.11 -20.42 40.98
CA GLY A 8 -1.97 -21.44 39.93
C GLY A 8 -2.90 -21.14 38.75
N VAL A 9 -2.50 -20.25 37.85
CA VAL A 9 -3.09 -20.22 36.51
C VAL A 9 -2.61 -21.48 35.80
N ASN A 10 -3.48 -22.50 35.73
CA ASN A 10 -3.23 -23.69 34.92
C ASN A 10 -2.93 -23.25 33.48
N GLU A 11 -1.65 -23.26 33.07
CA GLU A 11 -1.31 -23.12 31.65
C GLU A 11 -2.07 -24.21 30.89
N PRO A 12 -2.78 -23.88 29.79
CA PRO A 12 -3.52 -24.87 29.02
C PRO A 12 -2.58 -26.02 28.63
N SER A 13 -3.02 -27.27 28.85
CA SER A 13 -2.27 -28.51 28.55
C SER A 13 -1.53 -28.48 27.19
N ARG A 14 -2.08 -27.77 26.21
CA ARG A 14 -1.49 -27.52 24.88
C ARG A 14 -0.12 -26.81 24.91
N ARG A 15 0.14 -25.87 25.84
CA ARG A 15 1.43 -25.17 25.96
C ARG A 15 2.53 -26.05 26.55
N ARG A 16 2.21 -26.95 27.48
CA ARG A 16 3.18 -27.94 27.99
C ARG A 16 3.52 -28.99 26.93
N LEU A 17 2.55 -29.42 26.12
CA LEU A 17 2.80 -30.35 25.01
C LEU A 17 3.78 -29.76 23.98
N LEU A 18 3.59 -28.50 23.58
CA LEU A 18 4.50 -27.82 22.63
C LEU A 18 5.91 -27.62 23.19
N LYS A 19 6.05 -27.28 24.48
CA LYS A 19 7.34 -27.20 25.16
C LYS A 19 8.02 -28.59 25.29
N GLY A 20 7.24 -29.66 25.45
CA GLY A 20 7.74 -31.03 25.54
C GLY A 20 8.24 -31.60 24.21
N ILE A 21 7.61 -31.26 23.09
CA ILE A 21 8.04 -31.69 21.75
C ILE A 21 9.38 -31.03 21.35
N GLY A 22 9.64 -29.80 21.81
CA GLY A 22 10.90 -29.10 21.54
C GLY A 22 12.15 -29.73 22.15
N ALA A 23 12.01 -30.52 23.23
CA ALA A 23 13.15 -31.17 23.88
C ALA A 23 13.57 -32.50 23.21
N LEU A 24 12.72 -33.08 22.34
CA LEU A 24 13.02 -34.33 21.62
C LEU A 24 13.69 -34.11 20.24
N ALA A 25 14.00 -32.87 19.88
CA ALA A 25 14.55 -32.51 18.56
C ALA A 25 16.10 -32.42 18.53
N LEU A 26 16.81 -32.95 19.52
CA LEU A 26 18.28 -32.95 19.55
C LEU A 26 18.92 -34.18 18.87
N ALA A 27 18.14 -35.09 18.27
CA ALA A 27 18.67 -36.30 17.62
C ALA A 27 18.13 -36.56 16.20
N GLY A 28 17.48 -35.57 15.59
CA GLY A 28 16.97 -35.68 14.22
C GLY A 28 17.33 -34.43 13.45
N SER A 29 18.07 -34.58 12.36
CA SER A 29 18.29 -33.54 11.37
C SER A 29 16.96 -33.12 10.73
N CYS A 30 16.18 -32.30 11.44
CA CYS A 30 15.05 -31.61 10.84
C CYS A 30 15.62 -30.44 10.05
N PRO A 31 15.44 -30.38 8.72
CA PRO A 31 15.72 -29.15 8.01
C PRO A 31 14.83 -28.09 8.65
N VAL A 32 15.45 -27.05 9.22
CA VAL A 32 14.75 -25.82 9.56
C VAL A 32 14.23 -25.31 8.22
N ALA A 33 12.99 -25.68 7.91
CA ALA A 33 12.25 -25.08 6.82
C ALA A 33 12.24 -23.60 7.15
N HIS A 34 13.12 -22.85 6.50
CA HIS A 34 13.10 -21.40 6.53
C HIS A 34 11.65 -21.04 6.24
N ALA A 35 10.98 -20.42 7.21
CA ALA A 35 9.60 -20.00 7.06
C ALA A 35 9.57 -19.12 5.82
N GLN A 36 9.14 -19.70 4.69
CA GLN A 36 9.00 -18.98 3.45
C GLN A 36 8.03 -17.86 3.78
N LYS A 37 8.53 -16.62 3.77
CA LYS A 37 7.75 -15.45 4.17
C LYS A 37 6.49 -15.48 3.30
N THR A 38 5.35 -15.81 3.90
CA THR A 38 4.10 -15.93 3.16
C THR A 38 3.85 -14.57 2.53
N GLN A 39 4.09 -14.46 1.22
CA GLN A 39 3.78 -13.25 0.47
C GLN A 39 2.26 -13.25 0.33
N SER A 40 1.60 -12.50 1.20
CA SER A 40 0.16 -12.26 1.10
C SER A 40 -0.12 -11.31 -0.06
N ALA A 41 -1.11 -11.63 -0.88
CA ALA A 41 -1.63 -10.70 -1.87
C ALA A 41 -2.18 -9.43 -1.17
N PRO A 42 -2.03 -8.23 -1.78
CA PRO A 42 -1.41 -7.96 -3.08
C PRO A 42 0.12 -7.72 -3.01
N GLY A 43 0.76 -7.88 -1.85
CA GLY A 43 2.13 -7.47 -1.61
C GLY A 43 2.26 -5.98 -1.30
N THR A 44 3.49 -5.46 -1.24
CA THR A 44 3.79 -4.05 -0.92
C THR A 44 4.90 -3.51 -1.83
N LEU A 45 4.90 -2.21 -2.11
CA LEU A 45 5.99 -1.50 -2.80
C LEU A 45 6.90 -0.75 -1.83
N SER A 46 8.15 -0.55 -2.24
CA SER A 46 9.14 0.22 -1.48
C SER A 46 8.79 1.72 -1.48
N PRO A 47 8.87 2.42 -0.33
CA PRO A 47 8.65 3.87 -0.27
C PRO A 47 9.75 4.67 -0.97
N TYR A 48 10.89 4.07 -1.31
CA TYR A 48 12.03 4.75 -1.92
C TYR A 48 12.07 4.64 -3.46
N ALA A 49 11.06 4.03 -4.07
CA ALA A 49 10.99 3.77 -5.51
C ALA A 49 10.44 4.98 -6.31
N ARG A 50 11.05 6.17 -6.16
CA ARG A 50 10.53 7.44 -6.73
C ARG A 50 10.26 7.40 -8.24
N ASN A 51 11.07 6.65 -9.00
CA ASN A 51 10.98 6.58 -10.46
C ASN A 51 10.19 5.36 -10.96
N GLU A 52 9.65 4.54 -10.06
CA GLU A 52 8.80 3.42 -10.43
C GLU A 52 7.43 3.92 -10.92
N LYS A 53 6.88 3.27 -11.94
CA LYS A 53 5.61 3.63 -12.56
C LYS A 53 4.67 2.43 -12.57
N GLN A 54 3.39 2.71 -12.43
CA GLN A 54 2.33 1.72 -12.62
C GLN A 54 1.62 2.00 -13.94
N PRO A 55 1.27 0.97 -14.74
CA PRO A 55 0.51 1.18 -15.98
C PRO A 55 -0.85 1.83 -15.70
N PHE A 56 -1.14 2.94 -16.38
CA PHE A 56 -2.44 3.59 -16.28
C PHE A 56 -3.51 2.95 -17.15
N TYR A 57 -3.14 2.63 -18.40
CA TYR A 57 -4.04 1.96 -19.35
C TYR A 57 -3.98 0.45 -19.19
N GLY A 58 -5.14 -0.19 -19.29
CA GLY A 58 -5.31 -1.63 -19.21
C GLY A 58 -6.79 -1.98 -19.23
N GLU A 59 -7.10 -3.28 -19.23
CA GLU A 59 -8.47 -3.78 -19.06
C GLU A 59 -9.05 -3.40 -17.68
N HIS A 60 -8.18 -3.32 -16.67
CA HIS A 60 -8.52 -2.96 -15.30
C HIS A 60 -7.67 -1.80 -14.81
N GLN A 61 -8.23 -0.99 -13.90
CA GLN A 61 -7.53 0.14 -13.31
C GLN A 61 -6.46 -0.31 -12.32
N ALA A 62 -5.34 0.40 -12.29
CA ALA A 62 -4.34 0.29 -11.22
C ALA A 62 -4.94 0.71 -9.86
N GLY A 63 -4.37 0.21 -8.78
CA GLY A 63 -4.84 0.41 -7.40
C GLY A 63 -5.83 -0.65 -6.90
N ILE A 64 -6.27 -1.58 -7.76
CA ILE A 64 -7.10 -2.73 -7.35
C ILE A 64 -6.23 -3.93 -6.98
N LEU A 65 -5.45 -4.43 -7.95
CA LEU A 65 -4.50 -5.54 -7.75
C LEU A 65 -3.05 -5.08 -7.61
N THR A 66 -2.79 -3.77 -7.80
CA THR A 66 -1.46 -3.18 -7.61
C THR A 66 -0.96 -3.47 -6.19
N PRO A 67 0.30 -3.89 -6.00
CA PRO A 67 0.87 -4.04 -4.67
C PRO A 67 0.75 -2.74 -3.87
N GLN A 68 0.47 -2.84 -2.57
CA GLN A 68 0.13 -1.69 -1.74
C GLN A 68 1.30 -0.71 -1.63
N GLN A 69 1.06 0.55 -1.97
CA GLN A 69 2.01 1.65 -1.78
C GLN A 69 2.00 2.16 -0.33
N ALA A 70 3.05 2.87 0.06
CA ALA A 70 3.20 3.37 1.44
C ALA A 70 2.20 4.48 1.83
N ALA A 71 1.57 5.15 0.86
CA ALA A 71 0.63 6.24 1.10
C ALA A 71 -0.62 6.12 0.21
N MET A 72 -1.77 6.56 0.73
CA MET A 72 -3.04 6.60 0.01
C MET A 72 -3.90 7.78 0.46
N MET A 73 -4.84 8.20 -0.41
CA MET A 73 -5.87 9.19 -0.11
C MET A 73 -7.21 8.68 -0.61
N LEU A 74 -8.24 8.73 0.26
CA LEU A 74 -9.63 8.50 -0.12
C LEU A 74 -10.34 9.85 -0.14
N VAL A 75 -10.96 10.18 -1.27
CA VAL A 75 -11.65 11.46 -1.49
C VAL A 75 -12.93 11.21 -2.29
N ALA A 76 -14.02 11.84 -1.86
CA ALA A 76 -15.31 11.83 -2.54
C ALA A 76 -15.63 13.25 -3.05
N PHE A 77 -16.30 13.34 -4.19
CA PHE A 77 -16.68 14.60 -4.82
C PHE A 77 -18.16 14.60 -5.19
N ASP A 78 -18.83 15.70 -4.92
CA ASP A 78 -20.11 16.00 -5.54
C ASP A 78 -19.86 16.47 -6.99
N VAL A 79 -20.57 15.86 -7.94
CA VAL A 79 -20.41 16.20 -9.36
C VAL A 79 -21.24 17.44 -9.70
N LEU A 80 -20.57 18.48 -10.20
CA LEU A 80 -21.20 19.75 -10.59
C LEU A 80 -21.59 19.83 -12.07
N ALA A 81 -21.39 18.76 -12.85
CA ALA A 81 -21.81 18.71 -14.25
C ALA A 81 -23.33 18.85 -14.35
N SER A 82 -23.81 19.82 -15.12
CA SER A 82 -25.26 20.08 -15.28
C SER A 82 -25.94 19.14 -16.27
N ASP A 83 -25.17 18.51 -17.16
CA ASP A 83 -25.67 17.60 -18.16
C ASP A 83 -24.67 16.48 -18.50
N LYS A 84 -25.10 15.60 -19.41
CA LYS A 84 -24.29 14.46 -19.88
C LYS A 84 -23.03 14.89 -20.64
N ALA A 85 -23.09 15.98 -21.40
CA ALA A 85 -21.94 16.46 -22.17
C ALA A 85 -20.85 17.01 -21.24
N ASP A 86 -21.24 17.72 -20.18
CA ASP A 86 -20.34 18.17 -19.13
C ASP A 86 -19.76 17.00 -18.32
N LEU A 87 -20.54 15.95 -18.08
CA LEU A 87 -20.04 14.73 -17.43
C LEU A 87 -19.01 14.01 -18.31
N GLU A 88 -19.26 13.90 -19.62
CA GLU A 88 -18.29 13.34 -20.56
C GLU A 88 -17.00 14.17 -20.58
N ARG A 89 -17.12 15.50 -20.61
CA ARG A 89 -15.99 16.43 -20.53
C ARG A 89 -15.19 16.22 -19.25
N LEU A 90 -15.87 16.05 -18.11
CA LEU A 90 -15.23 15.75 -16.82
C LEU A 90 -14.44 14.43 -16.88
N PHE A 91 -15.04 13.35 -17.38
CA PHE A 91 -14.36 12.07 -17.48
C PHE A 91 -13.15 12.13 -18.40
N ARG A 92 -13.26 12.77 -19.57
CA ARG A 92 -12.11 12.97 -20.47
C ARG A 92 -10.99 13.76 -19.81
N LEU A 93 -11.34 14.82 -19.07
CA LEU A 93 -10.37 15.62 -18.32
C LEU A 93 -9.66 14.77 -17.25
N LEU A 94 -10.42 14.03 -16.43
CA LEU A 94 -9.84 13.15 -15.40
C LEU A 94 -8.90 12.11 -16.02
N THR A 95 -9.30 11.46 -17.12
CA THR A 95 -8.46 10.50 -17.85
C THR A 95 -7.13 11.13 -18.27
N GLN A 96 -7.14 12.33 -18.86
CA GLN A 96 -5.93 13.03 -19.28
C GLN A 96 -5.03 13.38 -18.08
N ARG A 97 -5.62 13.87 -16.98
CA ARG A 97 -4.86 14.24 -15.78
C ARG A 97 -4.24 13.02 -15.11
N PHE A 98 -4.97 11.93 -14.98
CA PHE A 98 -4.46 10.70 -14.36
C PHE A 98 -3.37 10.04 -15.21
N ALA A 99 -3.52 10.02 -16.53
CA ALA A 99 -2.49 9.52 -17.43
C ALA A 99 -1.16 10.28 -17.24
N PHE A 100 -1.20 11.61 -17.18
CA PHE A 100 0.00 12.42 -16.91
C PHE A 100 0.57 12.17 -15.51
N LEU A 101 -0.26 12.28 -14.47
CA LEU A 101 0.22 12.20 -13.07
C LEU A 101 0.80 10.84 -12.71
N THR A 102 0.22 9.74 -13.21
CA THR A 102 0.70 8.38 -12.91
C THR A 102 1.95 7.99 -13.68
N GLN A 103 2.20 8.61 -14.85
CA GLN A 103 3.43 8.39 -15.62
C GLN A 103 4.53 9.38 -15.28
N GLY A 104 4.21 10.46 -14.58
CA GLY A 104 5.13 11.54 -14.25
C GLY A 104 5.53 12.37 -15.49
N GLY A 105 6.16 13.50 -15.23
CA GLY A 105 6.62 14.42 -16.26
C GLY A 105 7.09 15.73 -15.64
N ALA A 106 7.61 16.61 -16.48
CA ALA A 106 7.92 17.98 -16.09
C ALA A 106 6.64 18.69 -15.61
N ALA A 107 6.71 19.32 -14.43
CA ALA A 107 5.67 20.21 -13.95
C ALA A 107 5.39 21.29 -15.01
N PRO A 108 4.12 21.54 -15.37
CA PRO A 108 3.77 22.52 -16.38
C PRO A 108 4.32 23.91 -16.06
N GLU A 109 5.05 24.50 -17.00
CA GLU A 109 5.50 25.88 -16.89
C GLU A 109 4.31 26.85 -16.95
N THR A 110 4.41 27.97 -16.24
CA THR A 110 3.41 29.05 -16.26
C THR A 110 3.99 30.23 -17.04
N PRO A 111 3.69 30.40 -18.34
CA PRO A 111 4.40 31.36 -19.19
C PRO A 111 4.10 32.82 -18.83
N ASN A 112 2.91 33.08 -18.27
CA ASN A 112 2.51 34.41 -17.84
C ASN A 112 2.56 34.49 -16.31
N PRO A 113 3.53 35.21 -15.71
CA PRO A 113 3.71 35.28 -14.26
C PRO A 113 2.58 36.01 -13.53
N ARG A 114 1.65 36.63 -14.25
CA ARG A 114 0.44 37.25 -13.68
C ARG A 114 -0.71 36.26 -13.48
N LEU A 115 -0.59 35.03 -13.96
CA LEU A 115 -1.58 33.97 -13.74
C LEU A 115 -1.19 33.12 -12.52
N PRO A 116 -2.16 32.45 -11.88
CA PRO A 116 -1.85 31.40 -10.92
C PRO A 116 -0.94 30.32 -11.54
N PRO A 117 0.02 29.76 -10.78
CA PRO A 117 0.83 28.65 -11.25
C PRO A 117 -0.03 27.46 -11.72
N LEU A 118 0.37 26.82 -12.83
CA LEU A 118 -0.32 25.65 -13.37
C LEU A 118 -0.06 24.35 -12.58
N ASP A 119 1.01 24.34 -11.78
CA ASP A 119 1.32 23.30 -10.79
C ASP A 119 1.46 23.92 -9.40
N SER A 120 1.18 23.14 -8.36
CA SER A 120 1.32 23.58 -6.97
C SER A 120 2.77 23.87 -6.53
N GLY A 121 3.76 23.27 -7.20
CA GLY A 121 5.18 23.39 -6.88
C GLY A 121 5.66 22.54 -5.70
N ILE A 122 4.78 21.79 -5.03
CA ILE A 122 5.14 21.07 -3.79
C ILE A 122 6.13 19.91 -4.00
N LEU A 123 6.23 19.39 -5.23
CA LEU A 123 7.18 18.32 -5.58
C LEU A 123 8.57 18.87 -5.97
N GLY A 124 8.75 20.19 -5.99
CA GLY A 124 9.98 20.88 -6.38
C GLY A 124 10.21 20.94 -7.90
N GLY A 125 11.28 21.62 -8.30
CA GLY A 125 11.83 21.53 -9.67
C GLY A 125 12.54 20.18 -9.85
N TYR A 126 12.44 19.62 -11.05
CA TYR A 126 13.16 18.41 -11.46
C TYR A 126 14.63 18.71 -11.73
#